data_AF-A0A1V4S4N5-F1
#
_entry.id   AF-A0A1V4S4N5-F1
#
_cell.length_a   1.000
_cell.length_b   1.000
_cell.length_c   1.000
_cell.angle_alpha   90.00
_cell.angle_beta   90.00
_cell.angle_gamma   90.00
#
_symmetry.space_group_name_H-M   'P 1'
#
loop_
_entity.id
_entity.type
_entity.pdbx_description
1 polymer ?
#
loop_
_entity_poly.entity_id
_entity_poly.type
_entity_poly.pdbx_seq_one_letter_code
_entity_poly.pdbx_strand_id
1 'polypeptide(L)'
;MGAYDLEASVQKIGENLLVAIWGGELPHIGAVAIAQPRPSLKDPDRISSTASVFCLVGHKEDDLAKATAEILAATLNTTVVVTAGIHWDNLDAGGIRKVLQNSEILIDLLLQETASLSSHAKGE
;
A
#
# COMPACT_ATOMS: atom_id res chain seq x y z
N MET A 1 15.48 5.31 -13.58
CA MET A 1 15.33 5.18 -12.12
C MET A 1 15.73 6.49 -11.49
N GLY A 2 14.85 7.02 -10.65
CA GLY A 2 15.09 8.17 -9.79
C GLY A 2 15.79 7.75 -8.50
N ALA A 3 16.12 8.73 -7.67
CA ALA A 3 16.62 8.45 -6.33
C ALA A 3 15.46 8.01 -5.42
N TYR A 4 15.72 6.99 -4.60
CA TYR A 4 14.78 6.43 -3.61
C TYR A 4 13.51 5.84 -4.24
N ASP A 5 13.66 5.20 -5.39
CA ASP A 5 12.55 4.54 -6.08
C ASP A 5 11.98 3.40 -5.21
N LEU A 6 10.67 3.29 -5.26
CA LEU A 6 9.90 2.21 -4.65
C LEU A 6 9.27 1.39 -5.75
N GLU A 7 9.15 0.10 -5.51
CA GLU A 7 8.53 -0.86 -6.38
C GLU A 7 7.37 -1.53 -5.67
N ALA A 8 6.40 -1.98 -6.44
CA ALA A 8 5.32 -2.79 -5.92
C ALA A 8 4.89 -3.87 -6.90
N SER A 9 4.37 -4.96 -6.36
CA SER A 9 3.61 -5.96 -7.10
C SER A 9 2.21 -6.07 -6.53
N VAL A 10 1.26 -6.34 -7.43
CA VAL A 10 -0.14 -6.55 -7.07
C VAL A 10 -0.54 -7.93 -7.56
N GLN A 11 -1.13 -8.71 -6.66
CA GLN A 11 -1.69 -10.02 -6.95
C GLN A 11 -3.15 -10.06 -6.52
N LYS A 12 -4.03 -10.35 -7.47
CA LYS A 12 -5.44 -10.63 -7.19
C LYS A 12 -5.59 -12.06 -6.68
N ILE A 13 -6.27 -12.24 -5.54
CA ILE A 13 -6.54 -13.53 -4.91
C ILE A 13 -8.06 -13.63 -4.69
N GLY A 14 -8.76 -14.23 -5.64
CA GLY A 14 -10.23 -14.13 -5.70
C GLY A 14 -10.63 -12.66 -5.81
N GLU A 15 -11.50 -12.19 -4.92
CA GLU A 15 -11.90 -10.78 -4.86
C GLU A 15 -10.88 -9.88 -4.12
N ASN A 16 -9.94 -10.46 -3.39
CA ASN A 16 -9.02 -9.72 -2.52
C ASN A 16 -7.72 -9.34 -3.27
N LEU A 17 -6.97 -8.39 -2.72
CA LEU A 17 -5.65 -8.02 -3.23
C LEU A 17 -4.55 -8.30 -2.20
N LEU A 18 -3.44 -8.84 -2.68
CA LEU A 18 -2.14 -8.82 -2.02
C LEU A 18 -1.26 -7.82 -2.75
N VAL A 19 -0.70 -6.86 -2.02
CA VAL A 19 0.25 -5.87 -2.52
C VAL A 19 1.56 -6.05 -1.75
N ALA A 20 2.67 -6.19 -2.46
CA ALA A 20 3.99 -6.14 -1.85
C ALA A 20 4.67 -4.86 -2.30
N ILE A 21 5.17 -4.07 -1.35
CA ILE A 21 5.94 -2.84 -1.59
C ILE A 21 7.36 -3.07 -1.08
N TRP A 22 8.35 -2.72 -1.90
CA TRP A 22 9.75 -2.78 -1.53
C TRP A 22 10.55 -1.64 -2.14
N GLY A 23 11.76 -1.45 -1.64
CA GLY A 23 12.68 -0.47 -2.21
C GLY A 23 14.00 -0.40 -1.47
N GLY A 24 14.92 0.28 -2.14
CA GLY A 24 16.26 0.54 -1.63
C GLY A 24 17.24 -0.62 -1.78
N GLU A 25 18.28 -0.59 -0.96
CA GLU A 25 19.49 -1.39 -1.13
C GLU A 25 19.38 -2.76 -0.46
N LEU A 26 18.56 -2.85 0.60
CA LEU A 26 18.29 -4.09 1.32
C LEU A 26 16.78 -4.31 1.56
N PRO A 27 16.01 -4.59 0.49
CA PRO A 27 14.60 -4.91 0.60
C PRO A 27 14.33 -6.04 1.60
N HIS A 28 13.30 -5.89 2.42
CA HIS A 28 12.87 -6.86 3.41
C HIS A 28 11.36 -6.77 3.60
N ILE A 29 10.79 -7.48 4.58
CA ILE A 29 9.43 -7.24 5.06
C ILE A 29 9.57 -6.66 6.46
N GLY A 30 9.15 -5.41 6.66
CA GLY A 30 9.21 -4.75 7.95
C GLY A 30 7.82 -4.44 8.52
N ALA A 31 6.78 -4.40 7.69
CA ALA A 31 5.40 -4.31 8.13
C ALA A 31 4.43 -5.10 7.25
N VAL A 32 3.32 -5.53 7.85
CA VAL A 32 2.15 -6.05 7.14
C VAL A 32 0.88 -5.38 7.64
N ALA A 33 0.04 -4.93 6.72
CA ALA A 33 -1.26 -4.35 7.00
C ALA A 33 -2.37 -5.15 6.31
N ILE A 34 -3.51 -5.29 6.99
CA ILE A 34 -4.73 -5.88 6.43
C ILE A 34 -5.84 -4.86 6.61
N ALA A 35 -6.41 -4.38 5.51
CA ALA A 35 -7.52 -3.44 5.51
C ALA A 35 -8.80 -4.07 4.98
N GLN A 36 -9.91 -3.78 5.65
CA GLN A 36 -11.24 -4.22 5.24
C GLN A 36 -12.12 -3.01 4.94
N PRO A 37 -12.88 -3.01 3.81
CA PRO A 37 -13.80 -1.95 3.47
C PRO A 37 -15.01 -2.01 4.39
N ARG A 38 -15.60 -0.85 4.66
CA ARG A 38 -16.80 -0.70 5.46
C ARG A 38 -17.46 0.66 5.22
N PRO A 39 -18.74 0.86 5.58
CA PRO A 39 -19.32 2.19 5.61
C PRO A 39 -18.51 3.15 6.51
N SER A 40 -18.34 4.39 6.06
CA SER A 40 -17.69 5.44 6.85
C SER A 40 -18.51 5.76 8.10
N LEU A 41 -17.82 6.11 9.20
CA LEU A 41 -18.48 6.59 10.42
C LEU A 41 -19.10 7.97 10.26
N LYS A 42 -18.54 8.79 9.36
CA LYS A 42 -18.98 10.17 9.15
C LYS A 42 -20.15 10.24 8.17
N ASP A 43 -20.16 9.34 7.19
CA ASP A 43 -21.12 9.32 6.09
C ASP A 43 -21.35 7.87 5.63
N PRO A 44 -22.41 7.18 6.08
CA PRO A 44 -22.66 5.77 5.77
C PRO A 44 -22.80 5.45 4.27
N ASP A 45 -23.10 6.44 3.43
CA ASP A 45 -23.22 6.26 1.98
C ASP A 45 -21.85 6.22 1.27
N ARG A 46 -20.75 6.46 2.01
CA ARG A 46 -19.38 6.37 1.51
C ARG A 46 -18.65 5.18 2.08
N ILE A 47 -17.92 4.48 1.23
CA ILE A 47 -16.99 3.43 1.66
C ILE A 47 -15.72 4.07 2.24
N SER A 48 -15.31 3.56 3.40
CA SER A 48 -14.04 3.76 4.06
C SER A 48 -13.43 2.38 4.32
N SER A 49 -12.29 2.32 4.98
CA SER A 49 -11.72 1.07 5.48
C SER A 49 -11.25 1.22 6.92
N THR A 50 -10.90 0.10 7.52
CA THR A 50 -10.12 0.02 8.76
C THR A 50 -9.00 -0.98 8.55
N ALA A 51 -7.78 -0.65 8.97
CA ALA A 51 -6.65 -1.56 8.92
C ALA A 51 -6.14 -2.02 10.31
N SER A 52 -5.75 -3.29 10.36
CA SER A 52 -4.85 -3.83 11.39
C SER A 52 -3.44 -3.89 10.82
N VAL A 53 -2.44 -3.52 11.62
CA VAL A 53 -1.04 -3.45 11.17
C VAL A 53 -0.16 -4.17 12.17
N PHE A 54 0.78 -4.95 11.65
CA PHE A 54 1.86 -5.55 12.41
C PHE A 54 3.19 -5.02 11.88
N CYS A 55 3.84 -4.18 12.68
CA CYS A 55 5.20 -3.71 12.41
C CYS A 55 6.19 -4.65 13.09
N LEU A 56 7.15 -5.17 12.34
CA LEU A 56 8.26 -5.94 12.90
C LEU A 56 9.13 -5.04 13.77
N VAL A 57 9.77 -5.64 14.77
CA VAL A 57 10.61 -4.91 15.73
C VAL A 57 11.77 -4.23 15.01
N GLY A 58 11.91 -2.91 15.20
CA GLY A 58 12.98 -2.10 14.60
C GLY A 58 12.64 -1.47 13.25
N HIS A 59 11.45 -1.76 12.71
CA HIS A 59 10.96 -1.25 11.42
C HIS A 59 10.02 -0.06 11.58
N LYS A 60 9.78 0.69 10.49
CA LYS A 60 8.94 1.90 10.45
C LYS A 60 8.05 1.98 9.21
N GLU A 61 7.80 0.85 8.58
CA GLU A 61 7.04 0.78 7.33
C GLU A 61 5.53 0.61 7.58
N ASP A 62 5.10 0.72 8.84
CA ASP A 62 3.73 0.59 9.28
C ASP A 62 2.81 1.65 8.67
N ASP A 63 3.23 2.91 8.63
CA ASP A 63 2.45 3.98 8.02
C ASP A 63 2.23 3.73 6.52
N LEU A 64 3.28 3.30 5.80
CA LEU A 64 3.19 3.01 4.36
C LEU A 64 2.27 1.81 4.08
N ALA A 65 2.46 0.71 4.82
CA ALA A 65 1.64 -0.49 4.68
C ALA A 65 0.17 -0.16 4.98
N LYS A 66 -0.08 0.56 6.07
CA LYS A 66 -1.42 0.93 6.52
C LYS A 66 -2.12 1.84 5.53
N ALA A 67 -1.48 2.95 5.14
CA ALA A 67 -2.07 3.93 4.24
C ALA A 67 -2.43 3.29 2.90
N THR A 68 -1.52 2.50 2.33
CA THR A 68 -1.78 1.77 1.08
C THR A 68 -2.96 0.83 1.24
N ALA A 69 -2.99 0.02 2.30
CA ALA A 69 -4.05 -0.96 2.52
C ALA A 69 -5.42 -0.26 2.65
N GLU A 70 -5.50 0.80 3.45
CA GLU A 70 -6.75 1.53 3.69
C GLU A 70 -7.25 2.21 2.41
N ILE A 71 -6.38 2.91 1.69
CA ILE A 71 -6.73 3.62 0.47
C ILE A 71 -7.24 2.65 -0.60
N LEU A 72 -6.52 1.56 -0.85
CA LEU A 72 -6.92 0.56 -1.85
C LEU A 72 -8.20 -0.17 -1.44
N ALA A 73 -8.32 -0.58 -0.18
CA ALA A 73 -9.51 -1.30 0.30
C ALA A 73 -10.77 -0.44 0.21
N ALA A 74 -10.70 0.82 0.64
CA ALA A 74 -11.82 1.74 0.55
C ALA A 74 -12.22 2.04 -0.91
N THR A 75 -11.23 2.19 -1.79
CA THR A 75 -11.47 2.56 -3.20
C THR A 75 -12.03 1.39 -4.01
N LEU A 76 -11.50 0.19 -3.80
CA LEU A 76 -11.86 -1.01 -4.56
C LEU A 76 -12.98 -1.82 -3.91
N ASN A 77 -13.40 -1.42 -2.69
CA ASN A 77 -14.40 -2.10 -1.88
C ASN A 77 -14.10 -3.60 -1.71
N THR A 78 -12.84 -3.93 -1.44
CA THR A 78 -12.39 -5.29 -1.17
C THR A 78 -11.33 -5.34 -0.06
N THR A 79 -11.06 -6.52 0.49
CA THR A 79 -9.97 -6.69 1.47
C THR A 79 -8.62 -6.59 0.77
N VAL A 80 -7.71 -5.82 1.36
CA VAL A 80 -6.35 -5.62 0.85
C VAL A 80 -5.34 -5.97 1.92
N VAL A 81 -4.38 -6.82 1.57
CA VAL A 81 -3.19 -7.12 2.38
C VAL A 81 -2.00 -6.42 1.75
N VAL A 82 -1.23 -5.67 2.54
CA VAL A 82 -0.03 -4.98 2.09
C VAL A 82 1.16 -5.44 2.91
N THR A 83 2.23 -5.89 2.27
CA THR A 83 3.56 -5.97 2.91
C THR A 83 4.40 -4.79 2.47
N ALA A 84 5.18 -4.23 3.38
CA ALA A 84 6.12 -3.17 3.07
C ALA A 84 7.47 -3.44 3.75
N GLY A 85 8.55 -3.19 3.03
CA GLY A 85 9.89 -3.12 3.62
C GLY A 85 10.86 -2.42 2.69
N ILE A 86 11.39 -1.31 3.18
CA ILE A 86 12.22 -0.38 2.42
C ILE A 86 13.47 -0.10 3.25
N HIS A 87 14.64 -0.10 2.62
CA HIS A 87 15.89 0.13 3.34
C HIS A 87 16.87 0.94 2.53
N TRP A 88 17.28 2.07 3.07
CA TRP A 88 18.43 2.84 2.61
C TRP A 88 19.29 3.20 3.80
N ASP A 89 20.58 2.98 3.68
CA ASP A 89 21.53 3.38 4.73
C ASP A 89 21.66 4.91 4.78
N ASN A 90 21.76 5.43 6.01
CA ASN A 90 22.11 6.82 6.29
C ASN A 90 21.24 7.87 5.57
N LEU A 91 19.93 7.63 5.45
CA LEU A 91 19.01 8.64 4.93
C LEU A 91 19.07 9.92 5.76
N ASP A 92 19.41 11.02 5.10
CA ASP A 92 19.24 12.34 5.67
C ASP A 92 17.76 12.77 5.62
N ALA A 93 17.45 13.93 6.20
CA ALA A 93 16.09 14.45 6.20
C ALA A 93 15.54 14.72 4.79
N GLY A 94 16.41 14.97 3.80
CA GLY A 94 16.02 15.15 2.40
C GLY A 94 15.60 13.83 1.76
N GLY A 95 16.40 12.77 1.97
CA GLY A 95 16.12 11.41 1.54
C GLY A 95 14.83 10.87 2.16
N ILE A 96 14.61 11.05 3.47
CA ILE A 96 13.35 10.64 4.12
C ILE A 96 12.15 11.31 3.46
N ARG A 97 12.20 12.64 3.24
CA ARG A 97 11.12 13.36 2.55
C ARG A 97 10.90 12.82 1.13
N LYS A 98 11.97 12.46 0.43
CA LYS A 98 11.88 11.95 -0.93
C LYS A 98 11.24 10.55 -0.96
N VAL A 99 11.60 9.69 -0.02
CA VAL A 99 10.95 8.37 0.16
C VAL A 99 9.46 8.55 0.42
N LEU A 100 9.07 9.44 1.35
CA LEU A 100 7.65 9.70 1.64
C LEU A 100 6.89 10.21 0.41
N GLN A 101 7.48 11.13 -0.35
CA GLN A 101 6.89 11.61 -1.60
C GLN A 101 6.74 10.50 -2.64
N ASN A 102 7.77 9.66 -2.78
CA ASN A 102 7.73 8.54 -3.73
C ASN A 102 6.70 7.47 -3.29
N SER A 103 6.48 7.29 -1.98
CA SER A 103 5.42 6.44 -1.44
C SER A 103 4.03 6.93 -1.83
N GLU A 104 3.77 8.24 -1.70
CA GLU A 104 2.50 8.83 -2.12
C GLU A 104 2.26 8.62 -3.63
N ILE A 105 3.28 8.88 -4.45
CA ILE A 105 3.22 8.65 -5.91
C ILE A 105 2.96 7.16 -6.21
N LEU A 106 3.62 6.24 -5.51
CA LEU A 106 3.41 4.81 -5.71
C LEU A 106 1.97 4.39 -5.40
N ILE A 107 1.37 4.93 -4.33
CA ILE A 107 -0.03 4.65 -3.99
C ILE A 107 -0.96 5.13 -5.11
N ASP A 108 -0.72 6.32 -5.66
CA ASP A 108 -1.49 6.83 -6.80
C ASP A 108 -1.36 5.94 -8.04
N LEU A 109 -0.15 5.45 -8.33
CA LEU A 109 0.10 4.51 -9.43
C LEU A 109 -0.61 3.16 -9.20
N LEU A 110 -0.58 2.64 -7.98
CA LEU A 110 -1.28 1.41 -7.61
C LEU A 110 -2.80 1.54 -7.78
N LEU A 111 -3.37 2.69 -7.44
CA LEU A 111 -4.79 2.97 -7.67
C LEU A 111 -5.14 2.96 -9.15
N GLN A 112 -4.32 3.59 -9.98
CA GLN A 112 -4.53 3.62 -11.44
C GLN A 112 -4.44 2.20 -12.03
N GLU A 113 -3.44 1.42 -11.61
CA GLU A 113 -3.22 0.06 -12.10
C GLU A 113 -4.36 -0.88 -11.67
N THR A 114 -4.75 -0.83 -10.39
CA THR A 114 -5.81 -1.69 -9.84
C THR A 114 -7.21 -1.36 -10.37
N ALA A 115 -7.48 -0.11 -10.73
CA ALA A 115 -8.71 0.27 -11.43
C ALA A 115 -8.80 -0.43 -12.80
N SER A 116 -7.68 -0.59 -13.51
CA SER A 116 -7.63 -1.29 -14.81
C SER A 116 -7.81 -2.82 -14.69
N LEU A 117 -7.39 -3.40 -13.56
CA LEU A 117 -7.61 -4.82 -13.25
C LEU A 117 -9.09 -5.12 -12.96
N SER A 118 -9.83 -4.13 -12.45
CA SER A 118 -11.25 -4.26 -12.11
C SER A 118 -12.16 -4.24 -13.35
N SER A 119 -11.72 -3.62 -14.46
CA SER A 119 -12.51 -3.56 -15.71
C SER A 119 -12.46 -4.85 -16.53
N HIS A 120 -11.48 -5.72 -16.32
CA HIS A 120 -11.32 -6.97 -17.07
C HIS A 120 -12.11 -8.15 -16.48
N ALA A 121 -12.62 -8.03 -15.25
CA ALA A 121 -13.32 -9.12 -14.56
C ALA A 121 -14.85 -9.16 -14.80
N LYS A 122 -15.43 -8.24 -15.58
CA LYS A 122 -16.87 -8.22 -15.91
C LYS A 122 -17.23 -8.97 -17.20
N GLY A 123 -16.33 -9.82 -17.69
CA GLY A 123 -16.48 -10.55 -18.95
C GLY A 123 -16.38 -12.06 -18.80
N GLU A 124 -17.10 -12.66 -17.85
CA GLU A 124 -17.41 -14.10 -17.83
C GLU A 124 -18.84 -14.33 -17.32
#